data_AF-A0AAE5QCT7-F1
#
_entry.id   AF-A0AAE5QCT7-F1
#
_cell.length_a   1.000
_cell.length_b   1.000
_cell.length_c   1.000
_cell.angle_alpha   90.00
_cell.angle_beta   90.00
_cell.angle_gamma   90.00
#
_symmetry.space_group_name_H-M   'P 1'
#
loop_
_entity.id
_entity.type
_entity.pdbx_description
1 polymer ?
#
loop_
_entity_poly.entity_id
_entity_poly.type
_entity_poly.pdbx_seq_one_letter_code
_entity_poly.pdbx_strand_id
1 'polypeptide(L)'
;MNFDLENKLNEYVKQNDLDSAIKIAELELSKIPQTDFHQLIGVNLLNMESELSRFISKFYSTVKLKYALNFTKKLNAFYCEMNGFTINYDRWFIDLFSFSEIGQEDYEWLADFEYHTGQDLTLKGFENLQKVYEDVYKNKKLEIPEIEQSYEVAELLVILRLQELFRETYKNAQANGLKWSNYPMFVSAHDYEMIYRIN
;
A
#
# COMPACT_ATOMS: atom_id res chain seq x y z
N MET A 1 -5.39 16.71 -4.79
CA MET A 1 -4.61 15.55 -5.27
C MET A 1 -4.10 15.84 -6.67
N ASN A 2 -2.84 15.52 -6.96
CA ASN A 2 -2.23 15.71 -8.27
C ASN A 2 -2.58 14.54 -9.21
N PHE A 3 -3.75 14.61 -9.85
CA PHE A 3 -4.27 13.57 -10.73
C PHE A 3 -3.37 13.28 -11.94
N ASP A 4 -2.66 14.28 -12.47
CA ASP A 4 -1.75 14.08 -13.60
C ASP A 4 -0.55 13.21 -13.21
N LEU A 5 0.02 13.45 -12.02
CA LEU A 5 1.09 12.62 -11.50
C LEU A 5 0.58 11.22 -11.14
N GLU A 6 -0.56 11.10 -10.47
CA GLU A 6 -1.15 9.80 -10.14
C GLU A 6 -1.38 8.95 -11.40
N ASN A 7 -2.03 9.50 -12.43
CA ASN A 7 -2.25 8.81 -13.70
C ASN A 7 -0.95 8.34 -14.32
N LYS A 8 0.07 9.21 -14.35
CA LYS A 8 1.40 8.87 -14.87
C LYS A 8 2.03 7.71 -14.09
N LEU A 9 1.99 7.75 -12.75
CA LEU A 9 2.57 6.71 -11.90
C LEU A 9 1.81 5.39 -12.04
N ASN A 10 0.48 5.45 -12.14
CA ASN A 10 -0.37 4.27 -12.26
C ASN A 10 -0.05 3.46 -13.55
N GLU A 11 0.32 4.11 -14.64
CA GLU A 11 0.74 3.42 -15.86
C GLU A 11 2.01 2.56 -15.66
N TYR A 12 2.95 3.02 -14.84
CA TYR A 12 4.13 2.22 -14.47
C TYR A 12 3.75 1.09 -13.51
N VAL A 13 2.87 1.36 -12.53
CA VAL A 13 2.38 0.35 -11.57
C VAL A 13 1.68 -0.79 -12.29
N LYS A 14 0.79 -0.50 -13.25
CA LYS A 14 0.11 -1.50 -14.09
C LYS A 14 1.07 -2.35 -14.92
N GLN A 15 2.19 -1.78 -15.34
CA GLN A 15 3.25 -2.47 -16.09
C GLN A 15 4.24 -3.21 -15.18
N ASN A 16 4.01 -3.25 -13.86
CA ASN A 16 4.90 -3.83 -12.87
C ASN A 16 6.30 -3.15 -12.82
N ASP A 17 6.40 -1.89 -13.27
CA ASP A 17 7.61 -1.07 -13.21
C ASP A 17 7.58 -0.09 -12.02
N LEU A 18 7.44 -0.67 -10.84
CA LEU A 18 7.31 0.09 -9.59
C LEU A 18 8.58 0.90 -9.25
N ASP A 19 9.76 0.43 -9.66
CA ASP A 19 11.02 1.14 -9.43
C ASP A 19 11.08 2.46 -10.18
N SER A 20 10.60 2.49 -11.43
CA SER A 20 10.49 3.73 -12.20
C SER A 20 9.43 4.66 -11.61
N ALA A 21 8.28 4.14 -11.18
CA ALA A 21 7.24 4.94 -10.52
C ALA A 21 7.79 5.66 -9.28
N ILE A 22 8.50 4.94 -8.40
CA ILE A 22 9.15 5.50 -7.21
C ILE A 22 10.15 6.59 -7.59
N LYS A 23 11.05 6.32 -8.53
CA LYS A 23 12.05 7.31 -8.98
C LYS A 23 11.41 8.58 -9.55
N ILE A 24 10.31 8.43 -10.29
CA ILE A 24 9.57 9.57 -10.83
C ILE A 24 8.96 10.39 -9.69
N ALA A 25 8.30 9.75 -8.73
CA ALA A 25 7.70 10.46 -7.59
C ALA A 25 8.76 11.17 -6.74
N GLU A 26 9.90 10.55 -6.46
CA GLU A 26 11.03 11.20 -5.77
C GLU A 26 11.60 12.38 -6.56
N LEU A 27 11.72 12.23 -7.88
CA LEU A 27 12.19 13.31 -8.74
C LEU A 27 11.20 14.47 -8.76
N GLU A 28 9.90 14.23 -8.84
CA GLU A 28 8.89 15.29 -8.76
C GLU A 28 8.93 15.99 -7.39
N LEU A 29 9.07 15.25 -6.29
CA LEU A 29 9.22 15.84 -4.97
C LEU A 29 10.45 16.76 -4.89
N SER A 30 11.58 16.33 -5.45
CA SER A 30 12.84 17.09 -5.45
C SER A 30 12.82 18.41 -6.25
N LYS A 31 11.82 18.61 -7.12
CA LYS A 31 11.67 19.85 -7.90
C LYS A 31 10.95 20.96 -7.12
N ILE A 32 10.24 20.59 -6.06
CA ILE A 32 9.48 21.51 -5.22
C ILE A 32 10.46 22.17 -4.23
N PRO A 33 10.23 23.43 -3.80
CA PRO A 33 11.02 24.00 -2.71
C PRO A 33 11.01 23.11 -1.46
N GLN A 34 12.13 23.08 -0.75
CA GLN A 34 12.34 22.18 0.38
C GLN A 34 11.22 22.31 1.44
N THR A 35 10.63 21.18 1.80
CA THR A 35 9.66 21.00 2.88
C THR A 35 10.04 19.79 3.74
N ASP A 36 9.38 19.59 4.88
CA ASP A 36 9.62 18.42 5.73
C ASP A 36 9.23 17.09 5.06
N PHE A 37 8.42 17.11 3.99
CA PHE A 37 8.10 15.91 3.19
C PHE A 37 9.29 15.34 2.42
N HIS A 38 10.31 16.16 2.13
CA HIS A 38 11.50 15.74 1.40
C HIS A 38 12.30 14.65 2.14
N GLN A 39 12.05 14.47 3.43
CA GLN A 39 12.61 13.35 4.19
C GLN A 39 12.23 11.98 3.63
N LEU A 40 11.17 11.88 2.82
CA LEU A 40 10.71 10.63 2.22
C LEU A 40 11.61 10.15 1.07
N ILE A 41 12.43 11.03 0.48
CA ILE A 41 13.35 10.68 -0.60
C ILE A 41 14.38 9.67 -0.09
N GLY A 42 14.47 8.53 -0.77
CA GLY A 42 15.38 7.43 -0.43
C GLY A 42 14.95 6.58 0.76
N VAL A 43 13.82 6.87 1.41
CA VAL A 43 13.31 6.08 2.54
C VAL A 43 12.33 5.02 2.03
N ASN A 44 12.42 3.82 2.60
CA ASN A 44 11.54 2.69 2.29
C ASN A 44 11.04 2.00 3.57
N LEU A 45 10.16 1.01 3.41
CA LEU A 45 9.58 0.22 4.50
C LEU A 45 10.16 -1.20 4.60
N LEU A 46 11.28 -1.51 3.93
CA LEU A 46 11.78 -2.89 3.80
C LEU A 46 12.22 -3.52 5.13
N ASN A 47 12.44 -2.72 6.18
CA ASN A 47 12.63 -3.24 7.53
C ASN A 47 11.41 -4.04 8.06
N MET A 48 10.23 -3.87 7.46
CA MET A 48 8.99 -4.53 7.86
C MET A 48 8.76 -5.89 7.18
N GLU A 49 9.58 -6.32 6.22
CA GLU A 49 9.32 -7.53 5.39
C GLU A 49 9.05 -8.79 6.23
N SER A 50 9.85 -9.03 7.28
CA SER A 50 9.69 -10.20 8.15
C SER A 50 8.38 -10.17 8.96
N GLU A 51 8.01 -8.98 9.45
CA GLU A 51 6.78 -8.79 10.20
C GLU A 51 5.55 -8.94 9.28
N LEU A 52 5.61 -8.36 8.08
CA LEU A 52 4.57 -8.46 7.06
C LEU A 52 4.39 -9.91 6.59
N SER A 53 5.47 -10.63 6.28
CA SER A 53 5.41 -12.04 5.88
C SER A 53 4.72 -12.92 6.94
N ARG A 54 5.01 -12.67 8.22
CA ARG A 54 4.35 -13.37 9.34
C ARG A 54 2.88 -13.02 9.44
N PHE A 55 2.53 -11.75 9.25
CA PHE A 55 1.16 -11.26 9.26
C PHE A 55 0.32 -11.93 8.16
N ILE A 56 0.81 -11.92 6.91
CA ILE A 56 0.16 -12.58 5.77
C ILE A 56 0.05 -14.10 6.02
N SER A 57 1.08 -14.74 6.55
CA SER A 57 1.07 -16.18 6.85
C SER A 57 -0.01 -16.57 7.88
N LYS A 58 -0.20 -15.73 8.91
CA LYS A 58 -1.27 -15.90 9.91
C LYS A 58 -2.64 -15.70 9.30
N PHE A 59 -2.80 -14.68 8.44
CA PHE A 59 -4.05 -14.42 7.73
C PHE A 59 -4.41 -15.58 6.80
N TYR A 60 -3.49 -16.02 5.94
CA TYR A 60 -3.66 -17.17 5.06
C TYR A 60 -4.09 -18.44 5.82
N SER A 61 -3.46 -18.73 6.95
CA SER A 61 -3.81 -19.90 7.77
C SER A 61 -5.26 -19.83 8.27
N THR A 62 -5.71 -18.63 8.65
CA THR A 62 -7.09 -18.36 9.08
C THR A 62 -8.07 -18.53 7.93
N VAL A 63 -7.79 -17.91 6.78
CA VAL A 63 -8.61 -18.00 5.56
C VAL A 63 -8.77 -19.45 5.13
N LYS A 64 -7.65 -20.20 5.06
CA LYS A 64 -7.65 -21.60 4.66
C LYS A 64 -8.53 -22.45 5.57
N LEU A 65 -8.48 -22.24 6.88
CA LEU A 65 -9.33 -22.95 7.83
C LEU A 65 -10.81 -22.62 7.60
N LYS A 66 -11.15 -21.33 7.41
CA LYS A 66 -12.53 -20.91 7.14
C LYS A 66 -13.08 -21.51 5.84
N TYR A 67 -12.27 -21.55 4.80
CA TYR A 67 -12.70 -22.05 3.49
C TYR A 67 -12.78 -23.58 3.47
N ALA A 68 -11.93 -24.27 4.23
CA ALA A 68 -12.05 -25.72 4.41
C ALA A 68 -13.39 -26.13 5.04
N LEU A 69 -14.02 -25.23 5.81
CA LEU A 69 -15.36 -25.43 6.40
C LEU A 69 -16.49 -25.03 5.45
N ASN A 70 -16.19 -24.40 4.32
CA ASN A 70 -17.16 -23.95 3.33
C ASN A 70 -16.79 -24.50 1.93
N PHE A 71 -17.31 -25.68 1.61
CA PHE A 71 -16.94 -26.47 0.42
C PHE A 71 -17.18 -25.80 -0.94
N THR A 72 -17.88 -24.66 -0.99
CA THR A 72 -18.09 -23.90 -2.23
C THR A 72 -17.05 -22.80 -2.45
N LYS A 73 -16.19 -22.51 -1.46
CA LYS A 73 -15.23 -21.40 -1.50
C LYS A 73 -13.79 -21.89 -1.57
N LYS A 74 -13.00 -21.25 -2.43
CA LYS A 74 -11.56 -21.47 -2.56
C LYS A 74 -10.86 -20.12 -2.64
N LEU A 75 -9.74 -19.96 -1.93
CA LEU A 75 -8.96 -18.74 -1.99
C LEU A 75 -8.43 -18.56 -3.40
N ASN A 76 -8.59 -17.35 -3.94
CA ASN A 76 -8.14 -16.98 -5.28
C ASN A 76 -7.26 -15.73 -5.26
N ALA A 77 -7.52 -14.76 -4.38
CA ALA A 77 -6.70 -13.56 -4.26
C ALA A 77 -6.67 -12.99 -2.84
N PHE A 78 -5.68 -12.13 -2.61
CA PHE A 78 -5.61 -11.23 -1.47
C PHE A 78 -5.68 -9.77 -1.94
N TYR A 79 -6.22 -8.90 -1.10
CA TYR A 79 -6.07 -7.45 -1.21
C TYR A 79 -5.52 -6.91 0.10
N CYS A 80 -4.64 -5.92 0.00
CA CYS A 80 -4.16 -5.11 1.12
C CYS A 80 -4.64 -3.68 0.93
N GLU A 81 -5.24 -3.12 1.98
CA GLU A 81 -5.57 -1.72 2.06
C GLU A 81 -4.86 -1.09 3.26
N MET A 82 -4.08 -0.03 3.00
CA MET A 82 -3.65 0.89 4.05
C MET A 82 -4.80 1.83 4.41
N ASN A 83 -4.94 2.18 5.70
CA ASN A 83 -5.96 3.12 6.15
C ASN A 83 -5.84 4.50 5.48
N GLY A 84 -6.86 5.36 5.66
CA GLY A 84 -6.82 6.78 5.25
C GLY A 84 -5.74 7.57 6.01
N PHE A 85 -4.48 7.37 5.63
CA PHE A 85 -3.29 7.67 6.43
C PHE A 85 -3.01 9.17 6.56
N THR A 86 -3.54 9.96 5.64
CA THR A 86 -3.30 11.39 5.50
C THR A 86 -4.09 12.19 6.54
N ILE A 87 -5.22 11.66 6.99
CA ILE A 87 -6.04 12.17 8.12
C ILE A 87 -5.81 11.39 9.41
N ASN A 88 -5.44 10.10 9.32
CA ASN A 88 -5.15 9.23 10.47
C ASN A 88 -3.64 9.18 10.77
N TYR A 89 -3.02 10.35 10.92
CA TYR A 89 -1.57 10.48 11.10
C TYR A 89 -1.05 9.85 12.40
N ASP A 90 -1.90 9.63 13.41
CA ASP A 90 -1.49 9.04 14.70
C ASP A 90 -1.06 7.57 14.58
N ARG A 91 -1.59 6.85 13.60
CA ARG A 91 -1.29 5.43 13.37
C ARG A 91 -1.61 5.02 11.94
N TRP A 92 -0.58 4.60 11.22
CA TRP A 92 -0.71 3.98 9.91
C TRP A 92 -0.73 2.47 10.04
N PHE A 93 -1.69 1.82 9.40
CA PHE A 93 -1.84 0.37 9.48
C PHE A 93 -2.43 -0.19 8.18
N ILE A 94 -2.29 -1.49 8.03
CA ILE A 94 -2.84 -2.23 6.88
C ILE A 94 -3.79 -3.33 7.33
N ASP A 95 -4.80 -3.55 6.49
CA ASP A 95 -5.72 -4.67 6.57
C ASP A 95 -5.56 -5.60 5.36
N LEU A 96 -5.82 -6.89 5.55
CA LEU A 96 -5.83 -7.87 4.48
C LEU A 96 -7.24 -8.43 4.28
N PHE A 97 -7.58 -8.63 3.02
CA PHE A 97 -8.85 -9.15 2.55
C PHE A 97 -8.60 -10.38 1.68
N SER A 98 -9.58 -11.28 1.63
CA SER A 98 -9.51 -12.53 0.86
C SER A 98 -10.74 -12.70 -0.01
N PHE A 99 -10.51 -13.28 -1.19
CA PHE A 99 -11.50 -13.40 -2.24
C PHE A 99 -11.46 -14.79 -2.86
N SER A 100 -12.63 -15.27 -3.26
CA SER A 100 -12.78 -16.51 -4.03
C SER A 100 -12.87 -16.28 -5.53
N GLU A 101 -13.15 -15.06 -5.95
CA GLU A 101 -13.28 -14.64 -7.34
C GLU A 101 -12.47 -13.36 -7.58
N ILE A 102 -12.04 -13.17 -8.83
CA ILE A 102 -11.32 -11.96 -9.29
C ILE A 102 -12.09 -11.45 -10.50
N GLY A 103 -12.46 -10.16 -10.49
CA GLY A 103 -13.12 -9.50 -11.61
C GLY A 103 -12.22 -9.39 -12.85
N GLN A 104 -12.82 -9.16 -14.03
CA GLN A 104 -12.11 -9.19 -15.31
C GLN A 104 -11.58 -7.82 -15.77
N GLU A 105 -12.29 -6.72 -15.50
CA GLU A 105 -11.97 -5.43 -16.12
C GLU A 105 -11.80 -4.29 -15.10
N ASP A 106 -12.51 -4.31 -13.98
CA ASP A 106 -12.44 -3.25 -12.95
C ASP A 106 -12.12 -3.81 -11.55
N TYR A 107 -11.86 -2.92 -10.59
CA TYR A 107 -11.61 -3.27 -9.18
C TYR A 107 -12.87 -3.31 -8.31
N GLU A 108 -14.07 -3.19 -8.89
CA GLU A 108 -15.34 -3.24 -8.14
C GLU A 108 -15.50 -4.50 -7.30
N TRP A 109 -14.96 -5.64 -7.77
CA TRP A 109 -14.97 -6.91 -7.03
C TRP A 109 -14.25 -6.86 -5.68
N LEU A 110 -13.41 -5.84 -5.43
CA LEU A 110 -12.77 -5.63 -4.12
C LEU A 110 -13.80 -5.35 -3.01
N ALA A 111 -14.98 -4.84 -3.35
CA ALA A 111 -16.08 -4.64 -2.41
C ALA A 111 -16.69 -5.96 -1.90
N ASP A 112 -16.54 -7.06 -2.64
CA ASP A 112 -17.15 -8.36 -2.36
C ASP A 112 -16.23 -9.30 -1.56
N PHE A 113 -15.40 -8.76 -0.67
CA PHE A 113 -14.47 -9.55 0.14
C PHE A 113 -15.22 -10.56 1.03
N GLU A 114 -14.62 -11.74 1.22
CA GLU A 114 -15.27 -12.81 1.99
C GLU A 114 -14.80 -12.85 3.45
N TYR A 115 -13.54 -12.49 3.66
CA TYR A 115 -12.96 -12.38 4.98
C TYR A 115 -11.84 -11.34 4.99
N HIS A 116 -11.77 -10.58 6.07
CA HIS A 116 -10.71 -9.61 6.35
C HIS A 116 -10.03 -9.90 7.69
N THR A 117 -8.87 -9.30 7.91
CA THR A 117 -8.11 -9.40 9.16
C THR A 117 -8.91 -8.96 10.37
N GLY A 118 -8.89 -9.74 11.45
CA GLY A 118 -9.46 -9.32 12.75
C GLY A 118 -8.52 -8.43 13.58
N GLN A 119 -7.27 -8.29 13.14
CA GLN A 119 -6.24 -7.43 13.74
C GLN A 119 -5.43 -6.84 12.59
N ASP A 120 -5.25 -5.53 12.60
CA ASP A 120 -4.42 -4.81 11.65
C ASP A 120 -2.91 -5.01 11.91
N LEU A 121 -2.07 -4.63 10.94
CA LEU A 121 -0.63 -4.49 11.10
C LEU A 121 -0.24 -3.01 11.06
N THR A 122 0.25 -2.47 12.17
CA THR A 122 0.83 -1.12 12.22
C THR A 122 2.10 -1.04 11.37
N LEU A 123 2.15 -0.06 10.47
CA LEU A 123 3.34 0.30 9.72
C LEU A 123 4.30 1.10 10.60
N LYS A 124 5.59 0.74 10.55
CA LYS A 124 6.67 1.39 11.30
C LYS A 124 7.76 1.85 10.35
N GLY A 125 8.46 2.93 10.71
CA GLY A 125 9.53 3.53 9.90
C GLY A 125 9.15 4.87 9.25
N PHE A 126 7.88 5.26 9.30
CA PHE A 126 7.37 6.53 8.79
C PHE A 126 6.84 7.47 9.90
N GLU A 127 7.21 7.25 11.16
CA GLU A 127 6.72 8.03 12.30
C GLU A 127 7.09 9.52 12.23
N ASN A 128 8.22 9.86 11.62
CA ASN A 128 8.58 11.26 11.38
C ASN A 128 7.72 11.89 10.29
N LEU A 129 7.36 11.13 9.25
CA LEU A 129 6.46 11.59 8.19
C LEU A 129 5.03 11.76 8.72
N GLN A 130 4.56 10.85 9.57
CA GLN A 130 3.29 10.97 10.29
C GLN A 130 3.17 12.32 11.02
N LYS A 131 4.23 12.78 11.70
CA LYS A 131 4.26 14.09 12.36
C LYS A 131 4.17 15.27 11.37
N VAL A 132 4.66 15.12 10.15
CA VAL A 132 4.51 16.15 9.11
C VAL A 132 3.04 16.25 8.68
N TYR A 133 2.38 15.12 8.43
CA TYR A 133 0.94 15.10 8.14
C TYR A 133 0.13 15.71 9.30
N GLU A 134 0.46 15.35 10.54
CA GLU A 134 -0.14 15.92 11.75
C GLU A 134 0.01 17.45 11.80
N ASP A 135 1.23 17.95 11.60
CA ASP A 135 1.54 19.38 11.62
C ASP A 135 0.79 20.14 10.52
N VAL A 136 0.76 19.61 9.30
CA VAL A 136 0.03 20.22 8.18
C VAL A 136 -1.45 20.32 8.50
N TYR A 137 -2.05 19.25 9.03
CA TYR A 137 -3.47 19.21 9.37
C TYR A 137 -3.82 20.15 10.53
N LYS A 138 -3.11 20.03 11.66
CA LYS A 138 -3.40 20.83 12.88
C LYS A 138 -3.16 22.32 12.68
N ASN A 139 -2.14 22.68 11.90
CA ASN A 139 -1.78 24.07 11.63
C ASN A 139 -2.34 24.61 10.31
N LYS A 140 -3.19 23.85 9.61
CA LYS A 140 -3.86 24.25 8.36
C LYS A 140 -2.87 24.76 7.29
N LYS A 141 -1.73 24.08 7.15
CA LYS A 141 -0.63 24.52 6.27
C LYS A 141 -0.86 24.20 4.79
N LEU A 142 -1.96 23.52 4.44
CA LEU A 142 -2.30 23.20 3.04
C LEU A 142 -2.52 24.45 2.17
N GLU A 143 -2.80 25.63 2.75
CA GLU A 143 -2.89 26.88 1.97
C GLU A 143 -1.52 27.39 1.47
N ILE A 144 -0.41 26.80 1.95
CA ILE A 144 0.95 27.14 1.51
C ILE A 144 1.28 26.30 0.26
N PRO A 145 1.50 26.91 -0.92
CA PRO A 145 1.58 26.17 -2.19
C PRO A 145 2.65 25.08 -2.22
N GLU A 146 3.83 25.31 -1.66
CA GLU A 146 4.92 24.33 -1.65
C GLU A 146 4.62 23.13 -0.74
N ILE A 147 3.83 23.37 0.32
CA ILE A 147 3.39 22.32 1.25
C ILE A 147 2.30 21.48 0.58
N GLU A 148 1.31 22.10 -0.06
CA GLU A 148 0.26 21.39 -0.82
C GLU A 148 0.89 20.49 -1.89
N GLN A 149 1.79 21.03 -2.71
CA GLN A 149 2.46 20.26 -3.76
C GLN A 149 3.29 19.11 -3.18
N SER A 150 4.07 19.37 -2.12
CA SER A 150 4.89 18.32 -1.50
C SER A 150 4.02 17.25 -0.84
N TYR A 151 2.91 17.64 -0.24
CA TYR A 151 1.93 16.76 0.41
C TYR A 151 1.34 15.78 -0.60
N GLU A 152 0.83 16.28 -1.72
CA GLU A 152 0.22 15.44 -2.77
C GLU A 152 1.22 14.46 -3.39
N VAL A 153 2.46 14.89 -3.64
CA VAL A 153 3.50 13.97 -4.14
C VAL A 153 3.89 12.94 -3.08
N ALA A 154 3.97 13.34 -1.81
CA ALA A 154 4.29 12.44 -0.71
C ALA A 154 3.22 11.38 -0.49
N GLU A 155 1.93 11.71 -0.66
CA GLU A 155 0.83 10.74 -0.59
C GLU A 155 1.04 9.58 -1.57
N LEU A 156 1.29 9.91 -2.84
CA LEU A 156 1.55 8.93 -3.89
C LEU A 156 2.82 8.12 -3.61
N LEU A 157 3.88 8.77 -3.13
CA LEU A 157 5.14 8.09 -2.81
C LEU A 157 5.00 7.14 -1.61
N VAL A 158 4.20 7.46 -0.59
CA VAL A 158 3.89 6.54 0.52
C VAL A 158 3.22 5.27 0.00
N ILE A 159 2.25 5.41 -0.91
CA ILE A 159 1.56 4.26 -1.52
C ILE A 159 2.53 3.41 -2.32
N LEU A 160 3.41 4.03 -3.12
CA LEU A 160 4.43 3.30 -3.88
C LEU A 160 5.42 2.55 -2.96
N ARG A 161 5.81 3.14 -1.81
CA ARG A 161 6.66 2.47 -0.81
C ARG A 161 5.98 1.32 -0.09
N LEU A 162 4.67 1.42 0.12
CA LEU A 162 3.87 0.29 0.60
C LEU A 162 3.87 -0.86 -0.42
N GLN A 163 3.63 -0.54 -1.69
CA GLN A 163 3.64 -1.51 -2.78
C GLN A 163 5.01 -2.18 -2.93
N GLU A 164 6.10 -1.43 -2.72
CA GLU A 164 7.48 -1.94 -2.73
C GLU A 164 7.70 -2.96 -1.61
N LEU A 165 7.29 -2.63 -0.38
CA LEU A 165 7.35 -3.54 0.76
C LEU A 165 6.64 -4.86 0.45
N PHE A 166 5.42 -4.79 -0.09
CA PHE A 166 4.67 -5.99 -0.44
C PHE A 166 5.34 -6.79 -1.58
N ARG A 167 5.85 -6.12 -2.61
CA ARG A 167 6.58 -6.76 -3.72
C ARG A 167 7.77 -7.57 -3.22
N GLU A 168 8.63 -6.96 -2.42
CA GLU A 168 9.84 -7.62 -1.91
C GLU A 168 9.49 -8.73 -0.91
N THR A 169 8.49 -8.50 -0.05
CA THR A 169 7.97 -9.53 0.86
C THR A 169 7.44 -10.74 0.09
N TYR A 170 6.73 -10.51 -1.02
CA TYR A 170 6.19 -11.57 -1.87
C TYR A 170 7.29 -12.36 -2.59
N LYS A 171 8.28 -11.67 -3.17
CA LYS A 171 9.46 -12.31 -3.78
C LYS A 171 10.20 -13.20 -2.78
N ASN A 172 10.45 -12.67 -1.59
CA ASN A 172 11.09 -13.42 -0.50
C ASN A 172 10.25 -14.62 -0.07
N ALA A 173 8.93 -14.49 0.01
CA ALA A 173 8.03 -15.60 0.33
C ALA A 173 8.05 -16.71 -0.72
N GLN A 174 8.09 -16.36 -2.02
CA GLN A 174 8.22 -17.33 -3.11
C GLN A 174 9.55 -18.08 -3.02
N ALA A 175 10.66 -17.36 -2.82
CA ALA A 175 11.98 -17.97 -2.66
C ALA A 175 12.05 -18.95 -1.48
N ASN A 176 11.25 -18.72 -0.43
CA ASN A 176 11.16 -19.56 0.76
C ASN A 176 10.01 -20.59 0.71
N GLY A 177 9.30 -20.71 -0.42
CA GLY A 177 8.23 -21.69 -0.61
C GLY A 177 6.99 -21.49 0.26
N LEU A 178 6.69 -20.25 0.69
CA LEU A 178 5.50 -19.97 1.48
C LEU A 178 4.24 -20.09 0.62
N LYS A 179 3.30 -20.97 1.01
CA LYS A 179 2.15 -21.33 0.15
C LYS A 179 1.21 -20.17 -0.21
N TRP A 180 1.19 -19.11 0.59
CA TRP A 180 0.35 -17.94 0.30
C TRP A 180 0.90 -17.13 -0.88
N SER A 181 2.19 -17.26 -1.22
CA SER A 181 2.80 -16.58 -2.38
C SER A 181 2.53 -17.28 -3.72
N ASN A 182 1.50 -18.12 -3.76
CA ASN A 182 0.95 -18.72 -4.98
C ASN A 182 -0.36 -18.04 -5.43
N TYR A 183 -0.85 -17.07 -4.64
CA TYR A 183 -2.09 -16.35 -4.93
C TYR A 183 -1.77 -14.89 -5.27
N PRO A 184 -2.40 -14.30 -6.29
CA PRO A 184 -2.25 -12.88 -6.58
C PRO A 184 -2.60 -12.02 -5.38
N MET A 185 -1.86 -10.92 -5.24
CA MET A 185 -2.04 -9.96 -4.17
C MET A 185 -2.14 -8.55 -4.76
N PHE A 186 -3.19 -7.85 -4.37
CA PHE A 186 -3.45 -6.47 -4.76
C PHE A 186 -3.14 -5.54 -3.59
N VAL A 187 -2.55 -4.37 -3.83
CA VAL A 187 -2.10 -3.46 -2.77
C VAL A 187 -2.42 -2.01 -3.13
N SER A 188 -3.14 -1.31 -2.25
CA SER A 188 -3.42 0.12 -2.34
C SER A 188 -3.59 0.74 -0.95
N ALA A 189 -3.96 2.02 -0.92
CA ALA A 189 -4.45 2.74 0.25
C ALA A 189 -5.92 3.13 0.07
N HIS A 190 -6.61 3.34 1.19
CA HIS A 190 -7.99 3.76 1.25
C HIS A 190 -8.22 5.05 0.46
N ASP A 191 -9.27 5.08 -0.37
CA ASP A 191 -9.62 6.16 -1.31
C ASP A 191 -8.67 6.36 -2.50
N TYR A 192 -7.74 5.41 -2.78
CA TYR A 192 -6.83 5.48 -3.94
C TYR A 192 -7.05 4.35 -4.94
N GLU A 193 -7.06 4.69 -6.23
CA GLU A 193 -7.25 3.76 -7.35
C GLU A 193 -5.93 3.19 -7.92
N MET A 194 -4.78 3.68 -7.45
CA MET A 194 -3.46 3.17 -7.83
C MET A 194 -3.20 1.80 -7.18
N ILE A 195 -3.85 0.75 -7.71
CA ILE A 195 -3.78 -0.62 -7.20
C ILE A 195 -2.65 -1.39 -7.90
N TYR A 196 -1.69 -1.84 -7.11
CA TYR A 196 -0.61 -2.69 -7.60
C TYR A 196 -0.95 -4.17 -7.47
N ARG A 197 -0.88 -4.90 -8.59
CA ARG A 197 -1.04 -6.36 -8.61
C ARG A 197 0.33 -7.04 -8.60
N ILE A 198 0.57 -7.81 -7.55
CA ILE A 198 1.75 -8.67 -7.40
C ILE A 198 1.40 -10.02 -8.02
N ASN A 199 1.98 -10.26 -9.20
CA ASN A 199 1.90 -11.44 -10.07
C ASN A 199 0.60 -11.71 -10.86
#